data_AF-A0A1Z4NIC5-F1
#
_entry.id   AF-A0A1Z4NIC5-F1
#
_cell.length_a   1.000
_cell.length_b   1.000
_cell.length_c   1.000
_cell.angle_alpha   90.00
_cell.angle_beta   90.00
_cell.angle_gamma   90.00
#
_symmetry.space_group_name_H-M   'P 1'
#
loop_
_entity.id
_entity.type
_entity.pdbx_description
1 polymer ?
#
loop_
_entity_poly.entity_id
_entity_poly.type
_entity_poly.pdbx_seq_one_letter_code
_entity_poly.pdbx_strand_id
1 'polypeptide(L)'
;MVEESKKNSMAKPRILIVGGVAGGASCAARARRLSEAAEIIIFDRGQFVSFANCGLPYYVGSVIADEKKLLVANADLFKERFNIEVRLQHEVIAIDRASQTLTVKNLQTGEVLQESYDALVLSPGAAPIRPPLPGIELPGILPYGRFPIAVGFENGLRLIK
;
A
#
# COMPACT_ATOMS: atom_id res chain seq x y z
N MET A 1 31.09 36.62 23.34
CA MET A 1 31.45 36.43 21.92
C MET A 1 31.66 34.93 21.72
N VAL A 2 30.82 34.14 21.08
CA VAL A 2 29.61 34.34 20.27
C VAL A 2 28.70 33.13 20.57
N GLU A 3 27.40 33.39 20.71
CA GLU A 3 26.31 32.40 20.72
C GLU A 3 26.17 31.68 19.38
N GLU A 4 25.76 30.42 19.43
CA GLU A 4 24.71 29.82 18.58
C GLU A 4 24.37 28.45 19.20
N SER A 5 23.54 28.37 20.25
CA SER A 5 22.10 28.63 20.27
C SER A 5 21.35 28.00 19.09
N LYS A 6 20.59 26.95 19.44
CA LYS A 6 19.42 26.34 18.76
C LYS A 6 19.66 25.22 17.74
N LYS A 7 19.60 23.98 18.25
CA LYS A 7 18.83 22.90 17.60
C LYS A 7 17.83 22.32 18.60
N ASN A 8 16.83 23.13 18.94
CA ASN A 8 15.55 22.60 19.43
C ASN A 8 14.44 23.16 18.53
N SER A 9 14.41 22.67 17.29
CA SER A 9 13.13 22.49 16.61
C SER A 9 12.79 21.02 16.83
N MET A 10 11.60 20.74 17.39
CA MET A 10 11.08 19.38 17.42
C MET A 10 10.91 18.91 15.97
N ALA A 11 11.95 18.27 15.42
CA ALA A 11 11.91 17.75 14.06
C ALA A 11 10.81 16.69 14.04
N LYS A 12 9.80 16.93 13.22
CA LYS A 12 8.67 16.02 13.01
C LYS A 12 9.22 14.80 12.27
N PRO A 13 9.33 13.62 12.93
CA PRO A 13 9.92 12.45 12.28
C PRO A 13 9.03 12.02 11.11
N ARG A 14 9.63 11.83 9.93
CA ARG A 14 8.96 11.43 8.70
C ARG A 14 9.14 9.94 8.47
N ILE A 15 8.04 9.20 8.61
CA ILE A 15 7.97 7.74 8.48
C ILE A 15 7.28 7.41 7.16
N LEU A 16 8.03 6.82 6.23
CA LEU A 16 7.50 6.34 4.95
C LEU A 16 7.30 4.82 5.00
N ILE A 17 6.15 4.37 4.49
CA ILE A 17 5.73 2.97 4.52
C ILE A 17 5.40 2.52 3.10
N VAL A 18 6.02 1.44 2.62
CA VAL A 18 5.78 0.86 1.30
C VAL A 18 4.87 -0.34 1.41
N GLY A 19 3.65 -0.23 0.89
CA GLY A 19 2.58 -1.24 0.94
C GLY A 19 1.60 -0.99 2.08
N GLY A 20 0.32 -0.80 1.76
CA GLY A 20 -0.74 -0.37 2.68
C GLY A 20 -1.73 -1.45 3.09
N VAL A 21 -1.40 -2.74 2.92
CA VAL A 21 -2.29 -3.85 3.28
C VAL A 21 -2.07 -4.24 4.74
N ALA A 22 -1.71 -5.49 5.06
CA ALA A 22 -1.69 -5.96 6.45
C ALA A 22 -0.56 -5.31 7.28
N GLY A 23 0.70 -5.51 6.87
CA GLY A 23 1.86 -5.06 7.64
C GLY A 23 1.96 -3.54 7.73
N GLY A 24 1.90 -2.86 6.58
CA GLY A 24 2.05 -1.41 6.53
C GLY A 24 0.93 -0.63 7.23
N ALA A 25 -0.34 -1.01 7.03
CA ALA A 25 -1.45 -0.35 7.74
C ALA A 25 -1.35 -0.55 9.26
N SER A 26 -1.01 -1.76 9.71
CA SER A 26 -0.83 -2.06 11.13
C SER A 26 0.31 -1.26 11.75
N CYS A 27 1.44 -1.15 11.03
CA CYS A 27 2.59 -0.35 11.43
C CYS A 27 2.22 1.14 11.53
N ALA A 28 1.56 1.69 10.51
CA ALA A 28 1.15 3.09 10.48
C ALA A 28 0.21 3.44 11.64
N ALA A 29 -0.81 2.60 11.88
CA ALA A 29 -1.75 2.79 12.98
C ALA A 29 -1.06 2.71 14.35
N ARG A 30 -0.04 1.85 14.51
CA ARG A 30 0.76 1.82 15.75
C ARG A 30 1.68 3.03 15.87
N ALA A 31 2.33 3.44 14.79
CA ALA A 31 3.21 4.61 14.77
C ALA A 31 2.46 5.88 15.17
N ARG A 32 1.24 6.10 14.66
CA ARG A 32 0.39 7.24 15.07
C ARG A 32 0.10 7.22 16.57
N ARG A 33 -0.29 6.07 17.13
CA ARG A 33 -0.56 5.93 18.58
C ARG A 33 0.66 6.20 19.46
N LEU A 34 1.87 6.02 18.92
CA LEU A 34 3.13 6.27 19.63
C LEU A 34 3.59 7.72 19.48
N SER A 35 3.20 8.41 18.41
CA SER A 35 3.56 9.79 18.15
C SER A 35 2.49 10.50 17.34
N GLU A 36 1.81 11.46 17.97
CA GLU A 36 0.93 12.40 17.28
C GLU A 36 1.71 13.41 16.41
N ALA A 37 2.98 13.65 16.76
CA ALA A 37 3.83 14.54 16.01
C ALA A 37 4.24 13.93 14.67
N ALA A 38 4.54 12.62 14.59
CA ALA A 38 5.12 11.99 13.41
C ALA A 38 4.32 12.26 12.11
N GLU A 39 5.03 12.49 11.02
CA GLU A 39 4.46 12.47 9.68
C GLU A 39 4.53 11.04 9.15
N ILE A 40 3.39 10.48 8.76
CA ILE A 40 3.28 9.09 8.35
C ILE A 40 2.64 9.05 6.97
N ILE A 41 3.36 8.50 6.00
CA ILE A 41 2.91 8.38 4.61
C ILE A 41 3.02 6.92 4.19
N ILE A 42 1.90 6.36 3.72
CA ILE A 42 1.84 5.04 3.11
C ILE A 42 1.77 5.21 1.59
N PHE A 43 2.64 4.52 0.87
CA PHE A 43 2.56 4.37 -0.58
C PHE A 43 2.04 2.98 -0.93
N ASP A 44 1.01 2.92 -1.77
CA ASP A 44 0.55 1.66 -2.34
C ASP A 44 0.32 1.83 -3.85
N ARG A 45 0.79 0.88 -4.65
CA ARG A 45 0.58 0.88 -6.10
C ARG A 45 -0.86 0.51 -6.48
N GLY A 46 -1.58 -0.14 -5.58
CA GLY A 46 -2.97 -0.54 -5.77
C GLY A 46 -3.95 0.62 -5.61
N GLN A 47 -5.21 0.35 -5.95
CA GLN A 47 -6.32 1.29 -5.81
C GLN A 47 -6.99 1.24 -4.43
N PHE A 48 -6.59 0.28 -3.59
CA PHE A 48 -7.23 0.01 -2.30
C PHE A 48 -6.17 -0.19 -1.22
N VAL A 49 -6.45 0.31 -0.02
CA VAL A 49 -5.65 0.13 1.20
C VAL A 49 -6.42 -0.78 2.16
N SER A 50 -5.72 -1.56 2.99
CA SER A 50 -6.33 -2.33 4.09
C SER A 50 -7.56 -3.18 3.68
N PHE A 51 -7.49 -3.89 2.56
CA PHE A 51 -8.56 -4.78 2.11
C PHE A 51 -8.32 -6.24 2.55
N ALA A 52 -9.42 -6.98 2.73
CA ALA A 52 -9.40 -8.34 3.25
C ALA A 52 -9.03 -9.37 2.16
N ASN A 53 -7.73 -9.53 1.88
CA ASN A 53 -7.21 -10.57 0.97
C ASN A 53 -7.71 -11.98 1.33
N CYS A 54 -7.80 -12.30 2.62
CA CYS A 54 -8.30 -13.60 3.09
C CYS A 54 -9.80 -13.80 2.83
N GLY A 55 -10.55 -12.72 2.58
CA GLY A 55 -11.98 -12.74 2.24
C GLY A 55 -12.25 -13.03 0.76
N LEU A 56 -11.27 -12.82 -0.12
CA LEU A 56 -11.41 -13.00 -1.57
C LEU A 56 -11.89 -14.41 -1.99
N PRO A 57 -11.45 -15.55 -1.40
CA PRO A 57 -11.94 -16.87 -1.80
C PRO A 57 -13.44 -17.03 -1.49
N TYR A 58 -13.89 -16.44 -0.38
CA TYR A 58 -15.28 -16.48 0.04
C TYR A 58 -16.17 -15.59 -0.83
N TYR A 59 -15.62 -14.51 -1.39
CA TYR A 59 -16.31 -13.68 -2.38
C TYR A 59 -16.47 -14.42 -3.71
N VAL A 60 -15.39 -14.98 -4.25
CA VAL A 60 -15.44 -15.79 -5.49
C VAL A 60 -16.36 -17.01 -5.33
N GLY A 61 -16.38 -17.62 -4.15
CA GLY A 61 -17.29 -18.72 -3.80
C GLY A 61 -18.73 -18.28 -3.49
N SER A 62 -19.07 -17.01 -3.64
CA SER A 62 -20.39 -16.42 -3.37
C SER A 62 -20.90 -16.54 -1.92
N VAL A 63 -20.00 -16.84 -0.97
CA VAL A 63 -20.30 -16.82 0.48
C VAL A 63 -20.36 -15.38 0.98
N ILE A 64 -19.52 -14.50 0.45
CA ILE A 64 -19.61 -13.05 0.62
C ILE A 64 -20.26 -12.48 -0.64
N ALA A 65 -21.46 -11.93 -0.52
CA ALA A 65 -22.20 -11.40 -1.67
C ALA A 65 -21.83 -9.96 -2.03
N ASP A 66 -21.32 -9.19 -1.07
CA ASP A 66 -21.04 -7.76 -1.23
C ASP A 66 -19.53 -7.49 -1.14
N GLU A 67 -18.95 -7.05 -2.25
CA GLU A 67 -17.54 -6.67 -2.38
C GLU A 67 -17.14 -5.58 -1.38
N LYS A 68 -18.05 -4.67 -1.03
CA LYS A 68 -17.77 -3.57 -0.09
C LYS A 68 -17.40 -4.08 1.29
N LYS A 69 -17.83 -5.30 1.66
CA LYS A 69 -17.46 -5.94 2.94
C LYS A 69 -15.98 -6.35 2.98
N LEU A 70 -15.30 -6.38 1.83
CA LEU A 70 -13.87 -6.67 1.74
C LEU A 70 -13.01 -5.41 1.91
N LEU A 71 -13.58 -4.22 1.75
CA LEU A 71 -12.91 -2.94 1.93
C LEU A 71 -13.06 -2.48 3.38
N VAL A 72 -12.07 -2.76 4.21
CA VAL A 72 -12.14 -2.50 5.66
C VAL A 72 -11.86 -1.02 5.97
N ALA A 73 -11.07 -0.34 5.15
CA ALA A 73 -10.77 1.09 5.29
C ALA A 73 -10.46 1.73 3.93
N ASN A 74 -10.58 3.06 3.85
CA ASN A 74 -10.19 3.85 2.69
C ASN A 74 -9.16 4.93 3.10
N ALA A 75 -8.54 5.58 2.10
CA ALA A 75 -7.51 6.59 2.35
C ALA A 75 -8.03 7.77 3.19
N ASP A 76 -9.27 8.21 2.96
CA ASP A 76 -9.88 9.33 3.67
C ASP A 76 -10.06 9.02 5.16
N LEU A 77 -10.52 7.81 5.50
CA LEU A 77 -10.64 7.34 6.88
C LEU A 77 -9.28 7.34 7.60
N PHE A 78 -8.20 6.95 6.89
CA PHE A 78 -6.84 7.01 7.45
C PHE A 78 -6.41 8.45 7.74
N LYS A 79 -6.75 9.39 6.86
CA LYS A 79 -6.42 10.79 7.07
C LYS A 79 -7.24 11.40 8.19
N GLU A 80 -8.55 11.23 8.18
CA GLU A 80 -9.47 11.84 9.15
C GLU A 80 -9.31 11.27 10.56
N ARG A 81 -9.22 9.94 10.70
CA ARG A 81 -9.17 9.31 12.03
C ARG A 81 -7.78 9.20 12.61
N PHE A 82 -6.76 9.06 11.76
CA PHE A 82 -5.41 8.75 12.21
C PHE A 82 -4.36 9.76 11.72
N ASN A 83 -4.74 10.81 10.99
CA ASN A 83 -3.79 11.76 10.41
C ASN A 83 -2.65 11.04 9.64
N ILE A 84 -2.97 9.93 8.96
CA ILE A 84 -2.04 9.17 8.14
C ILE A 84 -2.35 9.49 6.69
N GLU A 85 -1.33 9.86 5.92
CA GLU A 85 -1.48 10.08 4.50
C GLU A 85 -1.33 8.76 3.75
N VAL A 86 -2.27 8.45 2.86
CA VAL A 86 -2.23 7.26 2.03
C VAL A 86 -2.23 7.69 0.57
N ARG A 87 -1.14 7.41 -0.14
CA ARG A 87 -0.98 7.67 -1.57
C ARG A 87 -1.18 6.36 -2.34
N LEU A 88 -2.41 6.16 -2.79
CA LEU A 88 -2.80 5.05 -3.66
C LEU A 88 -2.32 5.31 -5.09
N GLN A 89 -2.15 4.25 -5.87
CA GLN A 89 -1.61 4.33 -7.24
C GLN A 89 -0.25 5.02 -7.31
N HIS A 90 0.56 4.90 -6.25
CA HIS A 90 1.93 5.38 -6.17
C HIS A 90 2.87 4.19 -5.96
N GLU A 91 3.75 3.95 -6.93
CA GLU A 91 4.71 2.85 -6.89
C GLU A 91 6.10 3.36 -6.50
N VAL A 92 6.66 2.80 -5.43
CA VAL A 92 8.05 3.06 -5.05
C VAL A 92 8.95 2.24 -5.96
N ILE A 93 9.75 2.90 -6.80
CA ILE A 93 10.57 2.27 -7.84
C ILE A 93 12.06 2.18 -7.48
N ALA A 94 12.53 3.01 -6.54
CA ALA A 94 13.92 2.97 -6.07
C ALA A 94 14.04 3.49 -4.64
N ILE A 95 15.10 3.04 -3.95
CA ILE A 95 15.46 3.45 -2.59
C ILE A 95 16.93 3.82 -2.59
N ASP A 96 17.24 5.07 -2.27
CA ASP A 96 18.61 5.51 -2.02
C ASP A 96 18.83 5.64 -0.51
N ARG A 97 19.57 4.69 0.03
CA ARG A 97 19.86 4.60 1.46
C ARG A 97 20.90 5.62 1.92
N ALA A 98 21.77 6.09 1.02
CA ALA A 98 22.82 7.04 1.35
C ALA A 98 22.24 8.45 1.52
N SER A 99 21.30 8.82 0.64
CA SER A 99 20.56 10.08 0.75
C SER A 99 19.28 9.99 1.60
N GLN A 100 18.89 8.78 2.02
CA GLN A 100 17.63 8.51 2.74
C GLN A 100 16.39 8.99 1.96
N THR A 101 16.33 8.66 0.67
CA THR A 101 15.24 9.03 -0.23
C THR A 101 14.60 7.83 -0.93
N LEU A 102 13.31 7.97 -1.24
CA LEU A 102 12.55 7.10 -2.11
C LEU A 102 12.30 7.79 -3.45
N THR A 103 12.32 7.02 -4.53
CA THR A 103 11.77 7.45 -5.82
C THR A 103 10.39 6.82 -6.00
N VAL A 104 9.37 7.66 -6.17
CA VAL A 104 7.97 7.26 -6.23
C VAL A 104 7.38 7.68 -7.57
N LYS A 105 6.77 6.75 -8.28
CA LYS A 105 6.05 6.99 -9.52
C LYS A 105 4.55 7.07 -9.26
N ASN A 106 3.93 8.18 -9.61
CA ASN A 106 2.48 8.28 -9.68
C ASN A 106 2.01 7.53 -10.95
N LEU A 107 1.21 6.47 -10.77
CA LEU A 107 0.75 5.63 -11.88
C LEU A 107 -0.37 6.28 -12.70
N GLN A 108 -1.03 7.31 -12.18
CA GLN A 108 -2.08 8.05 -12.89
C GLN A 108 -1.49 9.10 -13.83
N THR A 109 -0.51 9.88 -13.33
CA THR A 109 0.08 11.01 -14.07
C THR A 109 1.36 10.62 -14.80
N GLY A 110 2.01 9.53 -14.39
CA GLY A 110 3.34 9.13 -14.84
C GLY A 110 4.49 9.91 -14.19
N GLU A 111 4.19 10.89 -13.34
CA GLU A 111 5.17 11.73 -12.65
C GLU A 111 6.04 10.90 -11.70
N VAL A 112 7.32 11.28 -11.61
CA VAL A 112 8.30 10.67 -10.71
C VAL A 112 8.76 11.71 -9.71
N LEU A 113 8.58 11.39 -8.43
CA LEU A 113 8.84 12.26 -7.29
C LEU A 113 9.91 11.63 -6.40
N GLN A 114 10.67 12.47 -5.70
CA GLN A 114 11.56 12.02 -4.63
C GLN A 114 11.02 12.40 -3.26
N GLU A 115 11.12 11.48 -2.31
CA GLU A 115 10.56 11.60 -0.96
C GLU A 115 11.63 11.22 0.06
N SER A 116 12.01 12.15 0.92
CA SER A 116 12.95 11.89 2.02
C SER A 116 12.26 11.23 3.20
N TYR A 117 13.02 10.44 3.96
CA TYR A 117 12.52 9.76 5.14
C TYR A 117 13.55 9.76 6.28
N ASP A 118 13.04 9.81 7.51
CA ASP A 118 13.84 9.49 8.70
C ASP A 118 13.79 7.99 8.99
N ALA A 119 12.62 7.37 8.75
CA ALA A 119 12.40 5.94 8.89
C ALA A 119 11.61 5.38 7.70
N LEU A 120 12.03 4.20 7.23
CA LEU A 120 11.41 3.49 6.12
C LEU A 120 10.94 2.10 6.55
N VAL A 121 9.70 1.77 6.24
CA VAL A 121 9.11 0.45 6.48
C VAL A 121 8.75 -0.20 5.15
N LEU A 122 9.29 -1.40 4.91
CA LEU A 122 8.98 -2.18 3.71
C LEU A 122 7.98 -3.28 4.05
N SER A 123 6.77 -3.14 3.50
CA SER A 123 5.69 -4.13 3.54
C SER A 123 5.08 -4.38 2.15
N PRO A 124 5.88 -4.58 1.07
CA PRO A 124 5.35 -4.72 -0.29
C PRO A 124 4.56 -6.02 -0.53
N GLY A 125 4.59 -6.95 0.43
CA GLY A 125 3.98 -8.26 0.32
C GLY A 125 4.80 -9.23 -0.53
N ALA A 126 4.13 -10.23 -1.08
CA ALA A 126 4.74 -11.26 -1.94
C ALA A 126 4.01 -11.32 -3.29
N ALA A 127 4.72 -11.76 -4.32
CA ALA A 127 4.15 -12.08 -5.62
C ALA A 127 4.04 -13.60 -5.79
N PRO A 128 2.98 -14.11 -6.44
CA PRO A 128 2.88 -15.53 -6.77
C PRO A 128 4.05 -15.95 -7.68
N ILE A 129 4.63 -17.12 -7.39
CA ILE A 129 5.65 -17.72 -8.25
C ILE A 129 4.98 -18.15 -9.54
N ARG A 130 5.52 -17.70 -10.69
CA ARG A 130 5.13 -18.18 -12.02
C ARG A 130 6.19 -19.14 -12.55
N PRO A 131 5.96 -20.46 -12.53
CA PRO A 131 6.91 -21.42 -13.09
C PRO A 131 6.99 -21.26 -14.62
N PRO A 132 8.15 -21.52 -15.25
CA PRO A 132 8.34 -21.38 -16.70
C PRO A 132 7.73 -22.56 -17.45
N LEU A 133 6.40 -22.69 -17.39
CA LEU A 133 5.64 -23.75 -18.06
C LEU A 133 5.06 -23.24 -19.38
N PRO A 134 5.11 -24.02 -20.47
CA PRO A 134 4.38 -23.71 -21.69
C PRO A 134 2.89 -23.50 -21.39
N GLY A 135 2.32 -22.41 -21.91
CA GLY A 135 0.91 -22.08 -21.70
C GLY A 135 0.57 -21.35 -20.40
N ILE A 136 1.54 -20.99 -19.55
CA ILE A 136 1.28 -20.25 -18.29
C ILE A 136 0.64 -18.86 -18.50
N GLU A 137 0.75 -18.30 -19.71
CA GLU A 137 0.15 -17.01 -20.11
C GLU A 137 -1.24 -17.15 -20.75
N LEU A 138 -1.84 -18.36 -20.77
CA LEU A 138 -3.20 -18.55 -21.27
C LEU A 138 -4.20 -17.70 -20.45
N PRO A 139 -5.21 -17.08 -21.07
CA PRO A 139 -6.15 -16.17 -20.37
C PRO A 139 -6.88 -16.78 -19.16
N GLY A 140 -7.05 -18.11 -19.11
CA GLY A 140 -7.67 -18.82 -17.99
C GLY A 140 -6.75 -19.05 -16.79
N ILE A 141 -5.45 -18.74 -16.89
CA ILE A 141 -4.47 -18.92 -15.83
C ILE A 141 -4.17 -17.56 -15.20
N LEU A 142 -4.84 -17.28 -14.08
CA LEU A 142 -4.71 -16.01 -13.39
C LEU A 142 -4.00 -16.18 -12.05
N PRO A 143 -2.99 -15.35 -11.75
CA PRO A 143 -2.28 -15.43 -10.48
C PRO A 143 -3.17 -14.91 -9.36
N TYR A 144 -3.44 -15.76 -8.37
CA TYR A 144 -4.25 -15.39 -7.22
C TYR A 144 -3.45 -14.55 -6.21
N GLY A 145 -4.05 -13.51 -5.62
CA GLY A 145 -3.41 -12.69 -4.58
C GLY A 145 -3.48 -11.17 -4.78
N ARG A 146 -4.15 -10.69 -5.83
CA ARG A 146 -4.50 -9.27 -5.99
C ARG A 146 -6.01 -9.10 -6.09
N PHE A 147 -6.54 -8.10 -5.37
CA PHE A 147 -7.95 -7.74 -5.36
C PHE A 147 -8.59 -7.63 -6.76
N PRO A 148 -8.07 -6.82 -7.71
CA PRO A 148 -8.67 -6.69 -9.03
C PRO A 148 -8.67 -7.98 -9.85
N ILE A 149 -7.72 -8.89 -9.60
CA ILE A 149 -7.68 -10.18 -10.31
C ILE A 149 -8.78 -11.11 -9.80
N ALA A 150 -9.03 -11.13 -8.49
CA ALA A 150 -10.09 -11.95 -7.90
C ALA A 150 -11.50 -11.47 -8.33
N VAL A 151 -11.73 -10.16 -8.37
CA VAL A 151 -13.01 -9.59 -8.84
C VAL A 151 -13.19 -9.82 -10.35
N GLY A 152 -12.13 -9.66 -11.14
CA GLY A 152 -12.15 -9.98 -12.57
C GLY A 152 -12.48 -11.45 -12.86
N PHE A 153 -12.01 -12.37 -12.01
CA PHE A 153 -12.28 -13.80 -12.14
C PHE A 153 -13.75 -14.15 -11.90
N GLU A 154 -14.39 -13.57 -10.88
CA GLU A 154 -15.83 -13.78 -10.65
C GLU A 154 -16.68 -13.26 -11.81
N ASN A 155 -16.39 -12.06 -12.31
CA ASN A 155 -17.09 -11.49 -13.47
C ASN A 155 -16.91 -12.37 -14.71
N GLY A 156 -15.70 -12.90 -14.95
CA GLY A 156 -15.44 -13.86 -16.01
C GLY A 156 -16.27 -15.14 -15.87
N LEU A 157 -16.32 -15.73 -14.67
CA LEU A 157 -17.12 -16.92 -14.37
C LEU A 157 -18.62 -16.73 -14.54
N ARG A 158 -19.15 -15.53 -14.25
CA ARG A 158 -20.56 -15.19 -14.46
C ARG A 158 -20.94 -15.13 -15.94
N LEU A 159 -20.00 -14.86 -16.84
CA LEU A 159 -20.25 -14.80 -18.28
C LEU A 159 -20.28 -16.18 -18.97
N ILE A 160 -19.88 -17.24 -18.25
CA ILE A 160 -19.82 -18.62 -18.76
C ILE A 160 -20.97 -19.50 -18.22
N LYS A 161 -21.83 -18.93 -17.37
CA LYS A 161 -23.07 -19.56 -16.87
C LYS A 161 -24.26 -18.98 -17.64
#